data_AF-A0A645F7B2-F1
#
_entry.id   AF-A0A645F7B2-F1
#
_cell.length_a   1.000
_cell.length_b   1.000
_cell.length_c   1.000
_cell.angle_alpha   90.00
_cell.angle_beta   90.00
_cell.angle_gamma   90.00
#
_symmetry.space_group_name_H-M   'P 1'
#
loop_
_entity.id
_entity.type
_entity.pdbx_description
1 polymer ?
#
loop_
_entity_poly.entity_id
_entity_poly.type
_entity_poly.pdbx_seq_one_letter_code
_entity_poly.pdbx_strand_id
1 'polypeptide(L)' 'MGKNIDKTYIQMRMLNTGKGPAVRALRAQADKHAYASEMKHTI' A
#
# COMPACT_ATOMS: atom_id res chain seq x y z
N MET A 1 5.52 -5.38 6.11
CA MET A 1 5.21 -4.12 5.40
C MET A 1 4.20 -4.31 4.27
N GLY A 2 4.48 -5.06 3.19
CA GLY A 2 3.49 -5.31 2.12
C GLY A 2 2.16 -5.90 2.61
N LYS A 3 2.21 -7.02 3.34
CA LYS A 3 1.02 -7.65 3.94
C LYS A 3 0.21 -6.72 4.86
N ASN A 4 0.87 -5.77 5.52
CA ASN A 4 0.20 -4.84 6.45
C ASN A 4 -0.51 -3.75 5.66
N ILE A 5 0.06 -3.29 4.54
CA ILE A 5 -0.64 -2.37 3.64
C ILE A 5 -1.86 -3.02 2.99
N ASP A 6 -1.77 -4.32 2.65
CA ASP A 6 -2.89 -5.07 2.07
C ASP A 6 -4.05 -5.25 3.07
N LYS A 7 -3.78 -5.21 4.38
CA LYS A 7 -4.82 -5.28 5.41
C LYS A 7 -5.46 -3.95 5.73
N THR A 8 -4.76 -2.83 5.49
CA THR A 8 -5.20 -1.51 5.97
C THR A 8 -5.35 -0.48 4.85
N TYR A 9 -5.24 -0.88 3.59
CA TYR A 9 -5.43 0.02 2.47
C TYR A 9 -6.88 0.53 2.41
N ILE A 10 -7.00 1.82 2.14
CA ILE A 10 -8.27 2.50 1.85
C ILE A 10 -8.42 2.66 0.34
N GLN A 11 -7.32 3.01 -0.33
CA GLN A 11 -7.29 3.22 -1.77
C GLN A 11 -5.99 2.73 -2.35
N MET A 12 -6.06 2.04 -3.48
CA MET A 12 -4.91 1.69 -4.29
C MET A 12 -5.03 2.29 -5.69
N ARG A 13 -3.90 2.71 -6.25
CA ARG A 13 -3.80 3.12 -7.64
C ARG A 13 -2.48 2.71 -8.26
N MET A 14 -2.53 2.38 -9.55
CA MET A 14 -1.33 2.26 -10.36
C MET A 14 -0.87 3.66 -10.79
N LEU A 15 0.41 3.95 -10.56
CA LEU A 15 1.10 5.13 -11.06
C LEU A 15 1.71 4.84 -12.43
N ASN A 16 1.93 5.90 -13.22
CA ASN A 16 2.57 5.83 -14.55
C ASN A 16 1.88 4.88 -15.54
N THR A 17 0.55 4.73 -15.47
CA THR A 17 -0.23 3.83 -16.35
C THR A 17 -0.05 4.13 -17.84
N GLY A 18 0.14 5.40 -18.21
CA GLY A 18 0.41 5.82 -19.58
C GLY A 18 1.86 5.63 -20.05
N LYS A 19 2.77 5.15 -19.19
CA LYS A 19 4.16 4.84 -19.54
C LYS A 19 4.37 3.32 -19.62
N GLY A 20 5.52 2.93 -20.19
CA GLY A 20 5.90 1.53 -20.33
C GLY A 20 5.89 0.75 -19.00
N PRO A 21 5.73 -0.57 -19.05
CA PRO A 21 5.54 -1.41 -17.86
C PRO A 21 6.69 -1.30 -16.85
N ALA A 22 7.92 -1.09 -17.32
CA ALA A 22 9.11 -0.99 -16.48
C ALA A 22 9.06 0.15 -15.45
N VAL A 23 8.25 1.19 -15.67
CA VAL A 23 8.17 2.36 -14.78
C VAL A 23 6.84 2.46 -14.03
N ARG A 24 5.99 1.43 -14.13
CA ARG A 24 4.72 1.38 -13.37
C ARG A 24 4.99 1.02 -11.92
N ALA A 25 4.24 1.63 -11.00
CA ALA A 25 4.35 1.37 -9.57
C ALA A 25 2.98 1.37 -8.90
N LEU A 26 2.77 0.51 -7.91
CA LEU A 26 1.58 0.53 -7.06
C LEU A 26 1.75 1.56 -5.94
N ARG A 27 0.71 2.36 -5.71
CA ARG A 27 0.61 3.25 -4.55
C ARG A 27 -0.67 2.91 -3.79
N ALA A 28 -0.50 2.53 -2.53
CA ALA A 28 -1.59 2.34 -1.58
C ALA A 28 -1.61 3.50 -0.58
N GLN A 29 -2.80 4.00 -0.27
CA GLN A 29 -3.09 4.80 0.91
C GLN A 29 -3.68 3.88 1.96
N ALA A 30 -3.20 3.98 3.20
CA ALA A 30 -3.63 3.15 4.30
C ALA A 30 -4.17 3.98 5.47
N ASP A 31 -5.07 3.39 6.25
CA ASP A 31 -5.50 3.97 7.51
C ASP A 31 -4.32 3.99 8.50
N LYS A 32 -4.03 5.17 9.06
CA LYS A 32 -2.86 5.38 9.93
C LYS A 32 -2.96 4.60 11.23
N HIS A 33 -4.14 4.53 11.84
CA HIS A 33 -4.34 3.87 13.12
C HIS A 33 -4.33 2.35 12.97
N ALA A 34 -5.06 1.83 11.98
CA ALA A 34 -5.07 0.40 11.66
C ALA A 34 -3.68 -0.08 11.25
N TYR A 35 -2.96 0.68 10.40
CA TYR A 35 -1.59 0.31 10.00
C TYR A 35 -0.63 0.28 11.20
N ALA A 36 -0.70 1.28 12.09
CA ALA A 36 0.13 1.28 13.29
C ALA A 36 -0.18 0.10 14.22
N SER A 37 -1.46 -0.26 14.36
CA SER A 37 -1.88 -1.45 15.13
C SER A 37 -1.32 -2.73 14.51
N GLU A 38 -1.57 -2.97 13.22
CA GLU A 38 -1.09 -4.17 12.51
C GLU A 38 0.43 -4.28 12.52
N MET A 39 1.15 -3.17 12.40
CA MET A 39 2.60 -3.16 12.50
C MET A 39 3.08 -3.63 13.88
N LYS A 40 2.40 -3.27 14.98
CA LYS A 40 2.76 -3.78 16.32
C LYS A 40 2.51 -5.27 16.49
N HIS A 41 1.50 -5.82 15.81
CA HIS A 41 1.18 -7.26 15.86
C HIS A 41 2.11 -8.12 14.99
N THR A 42 2.85 -7.50 14.07
CA THR A 42 3.72 -8.21 13.11
C THR A 42 5.19 -8.26 13.55
N ILE A 43 5.55 -7.63 14.67
CA ILE A 43 6.91 -7.63 15.23
C ILE A 43 7.03 -8.73 16.29
#